data_AF-A0A6L8CDU3-F1
#
_entry.id   AF-A0A6L8CDU3-F1
#
_cell.length_a   1.000
_cell.length_b   1.000
_cell.length_c   1.000
_cell.angle_alpha   90.00
_cell.angle_beta   90.00
_cell.angle_gamma   90.00
#
_symmetry.space_group_name_H-M   'P 1'
#
loop_
_entity.id
_entity.type
_entity.pdbx_description
1 polymer ?
#
loop_
_entity_poly.entity_id
_entity_poly.type
_entity_poly.pdbx_seq_one_letter_code
_entity_poly.pdbx_strand_id
1 'polypeptide(L)'
;MIRSICSFAVVAVLFGFAAPTIAPSGSIGTGPGQISPRKAYAQGKSLTFKVLACKGCPIQKSELDRDRAMSLAASLEAVYAEEETGSPDDEVVKGLCGPDSDEDDCGIRMEVVHYFLTRRYKLQTPVRGIQNDVIDEE
;
A
#
# COMPACT_ATOMS: atom_id res chain seq x y z
N MET A 1 49.88 10.08 40.34
CA MET A 1 49.86 9.77 38.90
C MET A 1 48.93 8.58 38.70
N ILE A 2 47.77 8.82 38.10
CA ILE A 2 46.72 7.83 37.83
C ILE A 2 47.08 7.17 36.48
N ARG A 3 47.16 5.83 36.43
CA ARG A 3 47.37 5.10 35.17
C ARG A 3 46.26 4.06 34.94
N SER A 4 45.42 4.40 33.98
CA SER A 4 44.68 3.60 32.99
C SER A 4 44.11 2.23 33.38
N ILE A 5 42.83 2.33 33.70
CA ILE A 5 41.66 1.53 33.33
C ILE A 5 41.74 0.71 32.02
N CYS A 6 40.94 -0.36 32.01
CA CYS A 6 40.16 -0.95 30.91
C CYS A 6 40.74 -2.16 30.16
N SER A 7 40.44 -3.36 30.67
CA SER A 7 40.28 -4.56 29.84
C SER A 7 38.79 -4.85 29.68
N PHE A 8 38.16 -4.23 28.67
CA PHE A 8 36.82 -4.63 28.23
C PHE A 8 36.97 -5.74 27.20
N ALA A 9 36.59 -6.95 27.59
CA ALA A 9 36.34 -8.05 26.67
C ALA A 9 35.06 -7.73 25.89
N VAL A 10 35.19 -7.46 24.59
CA VAL A 10 34.05 -7.39 23.68
C VAL A 10 34.12 -8.61 22.77
N VAL A 11 33.37 -9.64 23.15
CA VAL A 11 32.93 -10.72 22.28
C VAL A 11 31.41 -10.64 22.23
N ALA A 12 30.89 -10.13 21.12
CA ALA A 12 29.49 -10.28 20.71
C ALA A 12 29.50 -10.22 19.17
N VAL A 13 29.71 -11.38 18.53
CA VAL A 13 28.62 -12.15 17.92
C VAL A 13 27.97 -11.33 16.78
N LEU A 14 28.67 -11.29 15.65
CA LEU A 14 28.12 -10.93 14.35
C LEU A 14 27.21 -12.08 13.91
N PHE A 15 25.97 -12.09 14.39
CA PHE A 15 24.89 -12.84 13.74
C PHE A 15 24.23 -11.92 12.72
N GLY A 16 24.23 -12.40 11.48
CA GLY A 16 23.55 -11.73 10.39
C GLY A 16 22.06 -11.56 10.67
N PHE A 17 21.58 -10.36 10.40
CA PHE A 17 20.26 -10.17 9.85
C PHE A 17 20.43 -9.20 8.69
N ALA A 18 20.30 -9.74 7.49
CA ALA A 18 19.84 -8.94 6.37
C ALA A 18 18.52 -8.30 6.83
N ALA A 19 18.56 -7.01 7.15
CA ALA A 19 17.36 -6.21 7.21
C ALA A 19 17.01 -5.90 5.76
N PRO A 20 15.98 -6.52 5.15
CA PRO A 20 15.26 -5.75 4.15
C PRO A 20 14.80 -4.50 4.89
N THR A 21 15.18 -3.34 4.37
CA THR A 21 14.53 -2.09 4.73
C THR A 21 13.05 -2.30 4.48
N ILE A 22 12.32 -2.61 5.55
CA ILE A 22 10.87 -2.54 5.56
C ILE A 22 10.58 -1.06 5.31
N ALA A 23 10.36 -0.73 4.03
CA ALA A 23 9.70 0.50 3.66
C ALA A 23 8.44 0.58 4.54
N PRO A 24 8.16 1.72 5.17
CA PRO A 24 7.00 1.87 6.04
C PRO A 24 5.73 1.68 5.19
N SER A 25 5.26 0.44 5.09
CA SER A 25 3.93 0.09 4.62
C SER A 25 2.96 0.76 5.58
N GLY A 26 2.25 1.76 5.09
CA GLY A 26 1.40 2.68 5.84
C GLY A 26 0.24 1.96 6.51
N SER A 27 0.50 1.34 7.66
CA SER A 27 -0.45 0.57 8.45
C SER A 27 -1.84 1.24 8.57
N ILE A 28 -2.82 0.68 7.86
CA ILE A 28 -4.25 0.90 8.08
C ILE A 28 -4.65 0.05 9.31
N GLY A 29 -4.43 0.59 10.51
CA GLY A 29 -4.90 -0.03 11.76
C GLY A 29 -5.68 0.95 12.66
N THR A 30 -5.96 0.53 13.89
CA THR A 30 -6.79 1.22 14.88
C THR A 30 -5.99 1.96 15.97
N GLY A 31 -4.77 2.41 15.67
CA GLY A 31 -3.92 3.23 16.55
C GLY A 31 -4.04 4.75 16.33
N PRO A 32 -3.56 5.59 17.28
CA PRO A 32 -3.67 7.05 17.24
C PRO A 32 -2.87 7.77 16.13
N GLY A 33 -2.34 7.03 15.15
CA GLY A 33 -1.70 7.56 13.94
C GLY A 33 -2.12 6.84 12.65
N GLN A 34 -3.13 5.97 12.71
CA GLN A 34 -3.52 5.10 11.60
C GLN A 34 -4.86 5.54 10.98
N ILE A 35 -4.98 5.38 9.65
CA ILE A 35 -6.21 5.75 8.93
C ILE A 35 -7.29 4.71 9.25
N SER A 36 -8.43 5.15 9.79
CA SER A 36 -9.53 4.24 10.07
C SER A 36 -10.07 3.58 8.79
N PRO A 37 -10.56 2.32 8.84
CA PRO A 37 -11.09 1.62 7.66
C PRO A 37 -12.14 2.42 6.88
N ARG A 38 -13.00 3.16 7.60
CA ARG A 38 -14.02 4.02 6.99
C ARG A 38 -13.39 5.20 6.24
N LYS A 39 -12.35 5.81 6.78
CA LYS A 39 -11.61 6.92 6.16
C LYS A 39 -10.81 6.42 4.96
N ALA A 40 -10.14 5.28 5.08
CA ALA A 40 -9.45 4.61 3.97
C ALA A 40 -10.41 4.31 2.82
N TYR A 41 -11.59 3.74 3.11
CA TYR A 41 -12.61 3.47 2.10
C TYR A 41 -13.09 4.74 1.39
N ALA A 42 -13.35 5.82 2.15
CA ALA A 42 -13.80 7.09 1.58
C ALA A 42 -12.72 7.78 0.73
N GLN A 43 -11.46 7.76 1.20
CA GLN A 43 -10.32 8.30 0.47
C GLN A 43 -10.03 7.49 -0.81
N GLY A 44 -9.99 6.17 -0.70
CA GLY A 44 -9.84 5.26 -1.84
C GLY A 44 -10.91 5.50 -2.90
N LYS A 45 -12.19 5.53 -2.50
CA LYS A 45 -13.31 5.87 -3.40
C LYS A 45 -13.11 7.21 -4.10
N SER A 46 -12.71 8.24 -3.37
CA SER A 46 -12.48 9.57 -3.93
C SER A 46 -11.34 9.55 -4.95
N LEU A 47 -10.21 8.92 -4.62
CA LEU A 47 -9.06 8.83 -5.51
C LEU A 47 -9.38 8.04 -6.78
N THR A 48 -10.03 6.88 -6.64
CA THR A 48 -10.46 6.08 -7.79
C THR A 48 -11.30 6.91 -8.75
N PHE A 49 -12.33 7.62 -8.30
CA PHE A 49 -13.22 8.34 -9.21
C PHE A 49 -12.75 9.75 -9.61
N LYS A 50 -11.72 10.29 -8.97
CA LYS A 50 -11.12 11.59 -9.36
C LYS A 50 -9.92 11.44 -10.28
N VAL A 51 -9.13 10.38 -10.11
CA VAL A 51 -7.84 10.21 -10.78
C VAL A 51 -7.87 9.11 -11.82
N LEU A 52 -8.52 7.98 -11.52
CA LEU A 52 -8.46 6.79 -12.40
C LEU A 52 -9.71 6.64 -13.27
N ALA A 53 -10.89 6.78 -12.66
CA ALA A 53 -12.20 6.46 -13.22
C ALA A 53 -13.11 7.70 -13.25
N CYS A 54 -12.73 8.72 -14.02
CA CYS A 54 -13.42 10.00 -14.15
C CYS A 54 -13.80 10.32 -15.60
N LYS A 55 -14.59 11.39 -15.81
CA LYS A 55 -14.91 11.87 -17.16
C LYS A 55 -13.65 12.48 -17.77
N GLY A 56 -13.07 11.79 -18.76
CA GLY A 56 -11.80 12.18 -19.40
C GLY A 56 -10.56 11.52 -18.79
N CYS A 57 -10.72 10.63 -17.81
CA CYS A 57 -9.64 9.76 -17.35
C CYS A 57 -9.45 8.57 -18.31
N PRO A 58 -8.31 7.85 -18.23
CA PRO A 58 -8.06 6.65 -19.03
C PRO A 58 -9.14 5.57 -18.88
N ILE A 59 -9.77 5.48 -17.71
CA ILE A 59 -10.89 4.57 -17.45
C ILE A 59 -12.16 5.39 -17.27
N GLN A 60 -13.23 5.04 -17.98
CA GLN A 60 -14.51 5.68 -17.72
C GLN A 60 -15.18 5.06 -16.50
N LYS A 61 -15.94 5.87 -15.76
CA LYS A 61 -16.67 5.40 -14.57
C LYS A 61 -17.62 4.23 -14.88
N SER A 62 -18.19 4.18 -16.09
CA SER A 62 -19.05 3.08 -16.56
C SER A 62 -18.29 1.79 -16.88
N GLU A 63 -16.99 1.87 -17.12
CA GLU A 63 -16.11 0.74 -17.47
C GLU A 63 -15.48 0.09 -16.22
N LEU A 64 -15.66 0.69 -15.05
CA LEU A 64 -15.13 0.14 -13.79
C LEU A 64 -16.05 -0.97 -13.25
N ASP A 65 -16.00 -2.12 -13.91
CA ASP A 65 -16.62 -3.37 -13.46
C ASP A 65 -15.66 -4.20 -12.57
N ARG A 66 -16.08 -5.43 -12.22
CA ARG A 66 -15.31 -6.31 -11.34
C ARG A 66 -14.01 -6.79 -11.98
N ASP A 67 -14.02 -7.06 -13.28
CA ASP A 67 -12.86 -7.62 -13.98
C ASP A 67 -11.81 -6.53 -14.20
N ARG A 68 -12.25 -5.31 -14.54
CA ARG A 68 -11.37 -4.15 -14.61
C ARG A 68 -10.82 -3.76 -13.24
N ALA A 69 -11.63 -3.83 -12.18
CA ALA A 69 -11.17 -3.63 -10.81
C ALA A 69 -10.13 -4.67 -10.39
N MET A 70 -10.23 -5.91 -10.87
CA MET A 70 -9.24 -6.96 -10.61
C MET A 70 -7.92 -6.69 -11.31
N SER A 71 -7.95 -6.29 -12.59
CA SER A 71 -6.77 -5.86 -13.34
C SER A 71 -6.08 -4.67 -12.67
N LEU A 72 -6.84 -3.63 -12.29
CA LEU A 72 -6.31 -2.49 -11.56
C LEU A 72 -5.68 -2.86 -10.22
N ALA A 73 -6.30 -3.78 -9.46
CA ALA A 73 -5.73 -4.24 -8.20
C ALA A 73 -4.40 -4.99 -8.41
N ALA A 74 -4.31 -5.82 -9.45
CA ALA A 74 -3.07 -6.52 -9.80
C ALA A 74 -1.97 -5.53 -10.24
N SER A 75 -2.31 -4.53 -11.05
CA SER A 75 -1.37 -3.47 -11.45
C SER A 75 -0.88 -2.65 -10.25
N LEU A 76 -1.76 -2.32 -9.29
CA LEU A 76 -1.36 -1.65 -8.05
C LEU A 76 -0.37 -2.50 -7.24
N GLU A 77 -0.63 -3.80 -7.13
CA GLU A 77 0.27 -4.72 -6.42
C GLU A 77 1.63 -4.88 -7.12
N ALA A 78 1.63 -4.93 -8.46
CA ALA A 78 2.87 -4.99 -9.22
C ALA A 78 3.73 -3.74 -9.05
N VAL A 79 3.11 -2.54 -9.05
CA VAL A 79 3.86 -1.30 -8.78
C VAL A 79 4.51 -1.32 -7.39
N TYR A 80 3.85 -1.88 -6.38
CA TYR A 80 4.47 -2.07 -5.06
C TYR A 80 5.61 -3.08 -5.05
N ALA A 81 5.57 -4.08 -5.92
CA ALA A 81 6.62 -5.08 -6.05
C ALA A 81 7.77 -4.61 -6.96
N GLU A 82 7.71 -3.38 -7.49
CA GLU A 82 8.60 -2.90 -8.55
C GLU A 82 8.56 -3.79 -9.81
N GLU A 83 7.40 -4.39 -10.06
CA GLU A 83 7.11 -5.27 -11.19
C GLU A 83 6.10 -4.63 -12.15
N GLU A 84 5.99 -5.18 -13.35
CA GLU A 84 4.96 -4.81 -14.33
C GLU A 84 4.10 -6.04 -14.64
N THR A 85 2.78 -5.84 -14.76
CA THR A 85 1.86 -6.93 -15.13
C THR A 85 1.74 -7.10 -16.64
N GLY A 86 2.15 -6.09 -17.41
CA GLY A 86 1.89 -6.00 -18.85
C GLY A 86 0.45 -5.60 -19.17
N SER A 87 -0.32 -5.18 -18.16
CA SER A 87 -1.69 -4.69 -18.31
C SER A 87 -1.70 -3.25 -18.79
N PRO A 88 -2.68 -2.82 -19.61
CA PRO A 88 -2.90 -1.41 -19.90
C PRO A 88 -3.18 -0.56 -18.64
N ASP A 89 -3.50 -1.20 -17.52
CA ASP A 89 -3.72 -0.53 -16.23
C ASP A 89 -2.42 -0.11 -15.52
N ASP A 90 -1.26 -0.64 -15.91
CA ASP A 90 0.04 -0.34 -15.29
C ASP A 90 0.40 1.15 -15.43
N GLU A 91 0.09 1.76 -16.58
CA GLU A 91 0.29 3.20 -16.80
C GLU A 91 -0.76 4.05 -16.06
N VAL A 92 -1.97 3.52 -15.89
CA VAL A 92 -3.07 4.23 -15.23
C VAL A 92 -2.80 4.37 -13.74
N VAL A 93 -2.25 3.33 -13.11
CA VAL A 93 -1.91 3.36 -11.68
C VAL A 93 -0.72 4.27 -11.38
N LYS A 94 0.23 4.44 -12.30
CA LYS A 94 1.31 5.43 -12.19
C LYS A 94 0.76 6.86 -12.04
N GLY A 95 -0.41 7.15 -12.62
CA GLY A 95 -1.12 8.43 -12.45
C GLY A 95 -1.60 8.73 -11.02
N LEU A 96 -1.61 7.75 -10.10
CA LEU A 96 -1.88 8.01 -8.68
C LEU A 96 -0.75 8.80 -8.02
N CYS A 97 0.47 8.62 -8.50
CA CYS A 97 1.69 9.23 -7.98
C CYS A 97 2.16 10.28 -8.98
N GLY A 98 1.58 11.47 -8.89
CA GLY A 98 1.96 12.60 -9.74
C GLY A 98 3.40 13.06 -9.46
N PRO A 99 3.98 13.89 -10.35
CA PRO A 99 5.39 14.30 -10.27
C PRO A 99 5.79 15.04 -8.99
N ASP A 100 4.81 15.61 -8.27
CA ASP A 100 5.01 16.36 -7.03
C ASP A 100 4.62 15.56 -5.77
N SER A 101 4.38 14.25 -5.88
CA SER A 101 3.96 13.40 -4.75
C SER A 101 5.20 12.80 -4.09
N ASP A 102 5.36 13.01 -2.78
CA ASP A 102 6.36 12.28 -2.00
C ASP A 102 6.09 10.76 -2.08
N GLU A 103 7.14 9.93 -2.03
CA GLU A 103 7.02 8.46 -2.12
C GLU A 103 6.07 7.88 -1.05
N ASP A 104 6.07 8.46 0.15
CA ASP A 104 5.17 8.07 1.25
C ASP A 104 3.69 8.38 0.93
N ASP A 105 3.40 9.51 0.28
CA ASP A 105 2.02 9.87 -0.12
C ASP A 105 1.55 8.98 -1.29
N CYS A 106 2.46 8.66 -2.21
CA CYS A 106 2.22 7.71 -3.29
C CYS A 106 1.80 6.33 -2.75
N GLY A 107 2.56 5.78 -1.80
CA GLY A 107 2.23 4.51 -1.13
C GLY A 107 0.86 4.56 -0.44
N ILE A 108 0.59 5.58 0.37
CA ILE A 108 -0.70 5.69 1.06
C ILE A 108 -1.87 5.78 0.07
N ARG A 109 -1.72 6.53 -1.02
CA ARG A 109 -2.76 6.68 -2.06
C ARG A 109 -3.04 5.37 -2.78
N MET A 110 -2.00 4.61 -3.13
CA MET A 110 -2.15 3.29 -3.73
C MET A 110 -2.84 2.31 -2.77
N GLU A 111 -2.51 2.35 -1.47
CA GLU A 111 -3.05 1.42 -0.47
C GLU A 111 -4.54 1.65 -0.23
N VAL A 112 -4.96 2.90 -0.08
CA VAL A 112 -6.38 3.23 0.10
C VAL A 112 -7.21 2.95 -1.16
N VAL A 113 -6.64 3.12 -2.36
CA VAL A 113 -7.30 2.76 -3.63
C VAL A 113 -7.45 1.25 -3.73
N HIS A 114 -6.38 0.50 -3.47
CA HIS A 114 -6.41 -0.96 -3.45
C HIS A 114 -7.46 -1.47 -2.44
N TYR A 115 -7.48 -0.89 -1.23
CA TYR A 115 -8.48 -1.22 -0.21
C TYR A 115 -9.93 -0.99 -0.68
N PHE A 116 -10.19 0.15 -1.32
CA PHE A 116 -11.50 0.45 -1.87
C PHE A 116 -11.92 -0.57 -2.94
N LEU A 117 -11.04 -0.88 -3.90
CA LEU A 117 -11.33 -1.83 -4.97
C LEU A 117 -11.64 -3.22 -4.41
N THR A 118 -10.76 -3.73 -3.54
CA THR A 118 -10.92 -5.07 -2.94
C THR A 118 -12.22 -5.17 -2.16
N ARG A 119 -12.56 -4.15 -1.35
CA ARG A 119 -13.79 -4.17 -0.55
C ARG A 119 -15.06 -3.94 -1.38
N ARG A 120 -15.03 -3.06 -2.39
CA ARG A 120 -16.20 -2.72 -3.22
C ARG A 120 -16.55 -3.84 -4.20
N TYR A 121 -15.56 -4.53 -4.74
CA TYR A 121 -15.73 -5.57 -5.77
C TYR A 121 -15.54 -7.00 -5.25
N LYS A 122 -15.29 -7.15 -3.94
CA LYS A 122 -15.08 -8.45 -3.27
C LYS A 122 -14.01 -9.27 -3.98
N LEU A 123 -12.85 -8.63 -4.20
CA LEU A 123 -11.71 -9.29 -4.84
C LEU A 123 -11.09 -10.26 -3.82
N GLN A 124 -10.62 -11.43 -4.28
CA GLN A 124 -9.97 -12.45 -3.44
C GLN A 124 -8.46 -12.19 -3.31
N THR A 125 -7.97 -11.00 -3.66
CA THR A 125 -6.57 -10.63 -3.50
C THR A 125 -6.28 -10.32 -2.02
N PRO A 126 -5.22 -10.89 -1.43
CA PRO A 126 -4.83 -10.56 -0.06
C PRO A 126 -4.37 -9.10 0.00
N VAL A 127 -5.10 -8.24 0.73
CA VAL A 127 -4.60 -6.91 1.05
C VAL A 127 -3.47 -7.08 2.07
N ARG A 128 -2.21 -7.00 1.63
CA ARG A 128 -1.07 -6.92 2.57
C ARG A 128 -1.31 -5.73 3.50
N GLY A 129 -1.32 -5.98 4.81
CA GLY A 129 -1.40 -4.92 5.82
C GLY A 129 -2.77 -4.68 6.46
N ILE A 130 -3.85 -5.34 6.02
CA ILE A 130 -5.15 -5.24 6.70
C ILE A 130 -5.45 -6.57 7.36
N GLN A 131 -5.13 -6.64 8.66
CA GLN A 131 -5.71 -7.63 9.54
C GLN A 131 -7.22 -7.37 9.56
N ASN A 132 -7.94 -8.04 8.66
CA ASN A 132 -9.37 -8.20 8.82
C ASN A 132 -9.52 -9.12 10.01
N ASP A 133 -9.65 -8.54 11.21
CA ASP A 133 -10.29 -9.24 12.31
C ASP A 133 -11.68 -9.62 11.81
N VAL A 134 -11.78 -10.88 11.39
CA VAL A 134 -13.04 -11.57 11.18
C VAL A 134 -13.70 -11.55 12.55
N ILE A 135 -14.67 -10.64 12.71
CA ILE A 135 -15.65 -10.76 13.77
C ILE A 135 -16.50 -11.97 13.38
N ASP A 136 -16.07 -13.16 13.78
CA ASP A 136 -16.95 -14.31 13.93
C ASP A 136 -17.79 -14.02 15.19
N GLU A 137 -18.97 -13.43 14.98
CA GLU A 137 -20.08 -13.62 15.91
C GLU A 137 -20.72 -14.98 15.57
N GLU A 138 -20.32 -16.02 16.29
CA GLU A 138 -21.18 -17.17 16.62
C GLU A 138 -20.93 -17.66 18.05
#